data_AF-A0A7V8WL25-F1
#
_entry.id   AF-A0A7V8WL25-F1
#
_cell.length_a   1.000
_cell.length_b   1.000
_cell.length_c   1.000
_cell.angle_alpha   90.00
_cell.angle_beta   90.00
_cell.angle_gamma   90.00
#
_symmetry.space_group_name_H-M   'P 1'
#
loop_
_entity.id
_entity.type
_entity.pdbx_description
1 polymer ?
#
loop_
_entity_poly.entity_id
_entity_poly.type
_entity_poly.pdbx_seq_one_letter_code
_entity_poly.pdbx_strand_id
1 'polypeptide(L)'
;MTPGRGPRAEESEAARWAPVDLVAALVVVLIGAAMRLVRVAVPAGRIFDERYYAKDACLYAKAPASLCGSAAEITTVHPPLGKSLLAVGIKVFGYNALGWRFAA
;
A
#
# COMPACT_ATOMS: atom_id res chain seq x y z
N MET A 1 -29.79 27.38 -47.68
CA MET A 1 -28.36 27.64 -47.40
C MET A 1 -28.24 28.13 -45.97
N THR A 2 -28.05 27.23 -45.02
CA THR A 2 -27.70 27.54 -43.62
C THR A 2 -26.18 27.53 -43.51
N PRO A 3 -25.52 28.55 -42.93
CA PRO A 3 -24.08 28.55 -42.79
C PRO A 3 -23.68 27.47 -41.78
N GLY A 4 -22.65 26.71 -42.14
CA GLY A 4 -22.13 25.59 -41.36
C GLY A 4 -21.70 26.02 -39.97
N ARG A 5 -22.13 25.26 -38.97
CA ARG A 5 -21.63 25.34 -37.59
C ARG A 5 -20.16 24.91 -37.62
N GLY A 6 -19.24 25.88 -37.58
CA GLY A 6 -17.81 25.60 -37.37
C GLY A 6 -17.62 24.77 -36.09
N PRO A 7 -16.55 23.96 -36.00
CA PRO A 7 -16.27 23.18 -34.80
C PRO A 7 -16.22 24.12 -33.60
N ARG A 8 -17.07 23.88 -32.60
CA ARG A 8 -17.07 24.66 -31.36
C ARG A 8 -15.73 24.39 -30.68
N ALA A 9 -14.92 25.45 -30.54
CA ALA A 9 -13.67 25.42 -29.78
C ALA A 9 -13.85 24.85 -28.35
N GLU A 10 -15.08 24.80 -27.86
CA GLU A 10 -15.48 24.19 -26.58
C GLU A 10 -15.13 22.69 -26.46
N GLU A 11 -15.01 21.93 -27.56
CA GLU A 11 -14.72 20.48 -27.49
C GLU A 11 -13.21 20.18 -27.28
N SER A 12 -12.33 21.18 -27.36
CA SER A 12 -10.86 21.03 -27.26
C SER A 12 -10.30 21.18 -25.84
N GLU A 13 -11.08 21.58 -24.85
CA GLU A 13 -10.65 21.65 -23.46
C GLU A 13 -11.05 20.38 -22.71
N ALA A 14 -10.47 19.25 -23.09
CA ALA A 14 -10.29 18.17 -22.13
C ALA A 14 -9.51 18.77 -20.95
N ALA A 15 -10.21 19.14 -19.87
CA ALA A 15 -9.73 19.97 -18.77
C ALA A 15 -8.30 19.57 -18.39
N ARG A 16 -7.34 20.38 -18.84
CA ARG A 16 -5.92 20.09 -18.65
C ARG A 16 -5.62 20.45 -17.20
N TRP A 17 -5.21 19.46 -16.42
CA TRP A 17 -4.88 19.65 -15.00
C TRP A 17 -3.96 20.85 -14.85
N ALA A 18 -4.41 21.83 -14.10
CA ALA A 18 -3.57 22.96 -13.74
C ALA A 18 -2.56 22.50 -12.69
N PRO A 19 -1.39 23.17 -12.57
CA PRO A 19 -0.44 22.88 -11.49
C PRO A 19 -1.07 22.95 -10.10
N VAL A 20 -2.09 23.81 -9.90
CA VAL A 20 -2.84 23.91 -8.64
C VAL A 20 -3.62 22.64 -8.32
N ASP A 21 -4.18 21.95 -9.31
CA ASP A 21 -4.92 20.70 -9.11
C ASP A 21 -3.97 19.58 -8.64
N LEU A 22 -2.76 19.53 -9.20
CA LEU A 22 -1.72 18.61 -8.76
C LEU A 22 -1.27 18.92 -7.33
N VAL A 23 -1.07 20.20 -7.00
CA VAL A 23 -0.70 20.62 -5.63
C VAL A 23 -1.81 20.23 -4.65
N ALA A 24 -3.07 20.49 -4.98
CA ALA A 24 -4.20 20.09 -4.15
C ALA A 24 -4.25 18.56 -3.94
N ALA A 25 -4.07 17.77 -5.01
CA ALA A 25 -4.01 16.32 -4.92
C ALA A 25 -2.84 15.83 -4.04
N LEU A 26 -1.65 16.42 -4.20
CA LEU A 26 -0.48 16.08 -3.38
C LEU A 26 -0.71 16.42 -1.91
N VAL A 27 -1.33 17.55 -1.59
CA VAL A 27 -1.67 17.91 -0.20
C VAL A 27 -2.60 16.87 0.41
N VAL A 28 -3.64 16.43 -0.32
CA VAL A 28 -4.56 15.39 0.16
C VAL A 28 -3.82 14.06 0.39
N VAL A 29 -2.96 13.66 -0.55
CA VAL A 29 -2.13 12.44 -0.43
C VAL A 29 -1.21 12.52 0.78
N LEU A 30 -0.52 13.65 0.99
CA LEU A 30 0.42 13.82 2.10
C LEU A 30 -0.30 13.81 3.45
N ILE A 31 -1.47 14.44 3.57
CA ILE A 31 -2.29 14.38 4.79
C ILE A 31 -2.73 12.93 5.04
N GLY A 32 -3.23 12.24 4.00
CA GLY A 32 -3.64 10.84 4.08
C GLY A 32 -2.50 9.89 4.44
N ALA A 33 -1.29 10.16 3.94
CA ALA A 33 -0.08 9.41 4.26
C ALA A 33 0.38 9.66 5.69
N ALA A 34 0.37 10.92 6.14
CA ALA A 34 0.70 11.28 7.52
C ALA A 34 -0.22 10.55 8.51
N MET A 35 -1.53 10.57 8.28
CA MET A 35 -2.48 9.87 9.15
C MET A 35 -2.27 8.35 9.21
N ARG A 36 -1.81 7.73 8.12
CA ARG A 36 -1.59 6.27 8.03
C ARG A 36 -0.23 5.82 8.55
N LEU A 37 0.80 6.65 8.37
CA LEU A 37 2.19 6.26 8.64
C LEU A 37 2.70 6.79 9.98
N VAL A 38 2.10 7.86 10.53
CA VAL A 38 2.44 8.33 11.87
C VAL A 38 2.14 7.23 12.89
N ARG A 39 3.19 6.81 13.61
CA ARG A 39 3.14 5.75 14.64
C ARG A 39 2.72 4.37 14.13
N VAL A 40 2.90 4.07 12.84
CA VAL A 40 2.59 2.74 12.28
C VAL A 40 3.24 1.58 13.03
N ALA A 41 4.43 1.80 13.61
CA ALA A 41 5.15 0.80 14.40
C ALA A 41 4.60 0.57 15.83
N VAL A 42 3.53 1.26 16.23
CA VAL A 42 2.95 1.19 17.58
C VAL A 42 1.57 0.53 17.53
N PRO A 43 1.26 -0.47 18.37
CA PRO A 43 2.14 -1.12 19.35
C PRO A 43 3.20 -2.00 18.68
N ALA A 44 4.32 -2.26 19.38
CA ALA A 44 5.42 -3.07 18.85
C ALA A 44 5.07 -4.57 18.67
N GLY A 45 4.02 -5.03 19.35
CA GLY A 45 3.52 -6.40 19.24
C GLY A 45 2.55 -6.60 18.07
N ARG A 46 2.26 -7.88 17.79
CA ARG A 46 1.27 -8.29 16.79
C ARG A 46 -0.14 -8.20 17.36
N ILE A 47 -1.04 -7.59 16.62
CA ILE A 47 -2.46 -7.49 16.97
C ILE A 47 -3.32 -8.18 15.92
N PHE A 48 -4.42 -8.79 16.35
CA PHE A 48 -5.40 -9.41 15.44
C PHE A 48 -4.74 -10.36 14.42
N ASP A 49 -5.09 -10.22 13.14
CA ASP A 49 -4.62 -11.06 12.03
C ASP A 49 -3.11 -10.93 11.74
N GLU A 50 -2.40 -9.96 12.33
CA GLU A 50 -0.93 -9.90 12.25
C GLU A 50 -0.28 -11.14 12.87
N ARG A 51 -0.98 -11.82 13.78
CA ARG A 51 -0.52 -13.10 14.36
C ARG A 51 -0.37 -14.19 13.30
N TYR A 52 -1.10 -14.11 12.20
CA TYR A 52 -1.05 -15.06 11.10
C TYR A 52 -0.24 -14.50 9.92
N TYR A 53 -0.66 -13.37 9.36
CA TYR A 53 -0.06 -12.84 8.13
C TYR A 53 1.39 -12.40 8.29
N ALA A 54 1.79 -11.87 9.45
CA ALA A 54 3.20 -11.51 9.65
C ALA A 54 4.10 -12.77 9.73
N LYS A 55 3.58 -13.90 10.23
CA LYS A 55 4.33 -15.18 10.28
C LYS A 55 4.49 -15.76 8.88
N ASP A 56 3.40 -15.76 8.11
CA ASP A 56 3.43 -16.23 6.72
C ASP A 56 4.32 -15.34 5.85
N ALA A 57 4.22 -14.01 6.00
CA ALA A 57 5.10 -13.07 5.30
C ALA A 57 6.58 -13.25 5.67
N CYS A 58 6.90 -13.60 6.90
CA CYS A 58 8.27 -13.96 7.32
C CYS A 58 8.78 -15.20 6.57
N LEU A 59 7.93 -16.21 6.37
CA LEU A 59 8.28 -17.39 5.54
C LEU A 59 8.45 -17.01 4.07
N TYR A 60 7.62 -16.11 3.55
CA TYR A 60 7.74 -15.59 2.18
C TYR A 60 8.99 -14.72 2.00
N ALA A 61 9.45 -14.05 3.07
CA ALA A 61 10.73 -13.37 3.12
C ALA A 61 11.94 -14.33 3.11
N LYS A 62 11.68 -15.65 3.14
CA LYS A 62 12.67 -16.74 3.19
C LYS A 62 13.51 -16.74 4.48
N ALA A 63 12.93 -16.26 5.58
CA ALA A 63 13.55 -16.33 6.88
C ALA A 63 13.39 -17.73 7.51
N PRO A 64 14.24 -18.10 8.49
CA PRO A 64 14.13 -19.39 9.17
C PRO A 64 12.79 -19.57 9.89
N ALA A 65 12.21 -20.77 9.81
CA ALA A 65 10.96 -21.13 10.48
C ALA A 65 10.99 -20.90 12.00
N SER A 66 12.16 -21.05 12.63
CA SER A 66 12.37 -20.78 14.06
C SER A 66 12.13 -19.30 14.41
N LEU A 67 12.50 -18.37 13.52
CA LEU A 67 12.25 -16.94 13.69
C LEU A 67 10.77 -16.61 13.43
N CYS A 68 10.20 -17.18 12.38
CA CYS A 68 8.80 -16.91 12.00
C CYS A 68 7.79 -17.54 12.98
N GLY A 69 8.20 -18.54 13.75
CA GLY A 69 7.37 -19.26 14.71
C GLY A 69 6.33 -20.17 14.06
N SER A 70 6.55 -20.54 12.79
CA SER A 70 5.76 -21.53 12.05
C SER A 70 6.66 -22.19 11.00
N ALA A 71 6.48 -23.48 10.75
CA ALA A 71 7.20 -24.21 9.71
C ALA A 71 6.49 -24.19 8.34
N ALA A 72 5.21 -23.80 8.33
CA ALA A 72 4.38 -23.76 7.13
C ALA A 72 3.44 -22.55 7.16
N GLU A 73 2.90 -22.23 5.99
CA GLU A 73 1.90 -21.17 5.82
C GLU A 73 0.61 -21.51 6.56
N ILE A 74 0.10 -20.55 7.34
CA ILE A 74 -1.12 -20.70 8.15
C ILE A 74 -2.35 -20.26 7.35
N THR A 75 -2.25 -19.18 6.57
CA THR A 75 -3.39 -18.52 5.90
C THR A 75 -3.55 -18.93 4.43
N THR A 76 -3.56 -20.24 4.16
CA THR A 76 -3.58 -20.79 2.78
C THR A 76 -4.84 -20.44 1.96
N VAL A 77 -5.92 -20.01 2.62
CA VAL A 77 -7.18 -19.63 1.96
C VAL A 77 -7.11 -18.29 1.21
N HIS A 78 -6.09 -17.47 1.47
CA HIS A 78 -5.91 -16.18 0.80
C HIS A 78 -4.82 -16.23 -0.26
N PRO A 79 -5.00 -15.56 -1.42
CA PRO A 79 -3.97 -15.47 -2.44
C PRO A 79 -2.62 -14.93 -1.92
N PRO A 80 -1.50 -15.29 -2.57
CA PRO A 80 -0.15 -15.04 -2.07
C PRO A 80 0.33 -13.59 -2.18
N LEU A 81 -0.38 -12.73 -2.91
CA LEU A 81 0.11 -11.39 -3.24
C LEU A 81 0.29 -10.52 -1.98
N GLY A 82 -0.69 -10.49 -1.07
CA GLY A 82 -0.59 -9.72 0.18
C GLY A 82 0.61 -10.17 1.02
N LYS A 83 0.77 -11.48 1.23
CA LYS A 83 1.91 -12.06 1.96
C LYS A 83 3.25 -11.72 1.32
N SER A 84 3.31 -11.67 -0.01
CA SER A 84 4.50 -11.27 -0.76
C SER A 84 4.85 -9.79 -0.57
N LEU A 85 3.86 -8.89 -0.57
CA LEU A 85 4.08 -7.46 -0.31
C LEU A 85 4.57 -7.22 1.12
N LEU A 86 3.96 -7.86 2.11
CA LEU A 86 4.41 -7.83 3.50
C LEU A 86 5.85 -8.36 3.63
N ALA A 87 6.20 -9.42 2.89
CA ALA A 87 7.55 -9.96 2.87
C ALA A 87 8.59 -8.95 2.33
N VAL A 88 8.22 -8.12 1.35
CA VAL A 88 9.08 -7.02 0.89
C VAL A 88 9.29 -6.00 2.02
N GLY A 89 8.23 -5.61 2.71
CA GLY A 89 8.34 -4.72 3.88
C GLY A 89 9.26 -5.29 4.97
N ILE A 90 9.14 -6.59 5.27
CA ILE A 90 10.01 -7.30 6.22
C ILE A 90 11.47 -7.31 5.73
N LYS A 91 11.73 -7.48 4.43
CA LYS A 91 13.10 -7.44 3.89
C LYS A 91 13.74 -6.05 4.00
N VAL A 92 12.95 -4.98 3.91
CA VAL A 92 13.46 -3.60 3.96
C VAL A 92 13.61 -3.10 5.40
N PHE A 93 12.65 -3.37 6.29
CA PHE A 93 12.60 -2.79 7.64
C PHE A 93 12.80 -3.81 8.78
N GLY A 94 12.96 -5.09 8.45
CA GLY A 94 13.14 -6.18 9.40
C GLY A 94 11.82 -6.82 9.87
N TYR A 95 11.93 -7.96 10.57
CA TYR A 95 10.77 -8.67 11.10
C TYR A 95 10.26 -8.04 12.42
N ASN A 96 9.64 -6.87 12.29
CA ASN A 96 9.08 -6.07 13.38
C ASN A 96 7.78 -5.35 12.93
N ALA A 97 7.12 -4.65 13.87
CA ALA A 97 5.86 -3.93 13.62
C ALA A 97 5.91 -2.99 12.41
N LEU A 98 7.05 -2.33 12.16
CA LEU A 98 7.21 -1.48 10.99
C LEU A 98 7.25 -2.31 9.70
N GLY A 99 8.05 -3.39 9.67
CA GLY A 99 8.26 -4.17 8.46
C GLY A 99 7.01 -4.83 7.90
N TRP A 100 6.18 -5.46 8.75
CA TRP A 100 4.94 -6.06 8.25
C TRP A 100 3.78 -5.08 8.07
N ARG A 101 3.82 -3.87 8.66
CA ARG A 101 2.75 -2.85 8.48
C ARG A 101 3.03 -1.86 7.36
N PHE A 102 4.28 -1.66 6.98
CA PHE A 102 4.64 -0.67 5.96
C PHE A 102 4.05 -0.99 4.58
N ALA A 103 3.93 -2.28 4.25
CA ALA A 103 3.41 -2.75 2.97
C ALA A 103 2.01 -3.41 3.09
N ALA A 104 1.31 -3.16 4.20
CA ALA A 104 -0.02 -3.68 4.48
C ALA A 104 -1.14 -2.82 3.90
#